data_AF-A0A6J0ZZ95-F1
#
_entry.id   AF-A0A6J0ZZ95-F1
#
_cell.length_a   1.000
_cell.length_b   1.000
_cell.length_c   1.000
_cell.angle_alpha   90.00
_cell.angle_beta   90.00
_cell.angle_gamma   90.00
#
_symmetry.space_group_name_H-M   'P 1'
#
loop_
_entity.id
_entity.type
_entity.pdbx_description
1 polymer ?
#
loop_
_entity_poly.entity_id
_entity_poly.type
_entity_poly.pdbx_seq_one_letter_code
_entity_poly.pdbx_strand_id
1 'polypeptide(L)'
;MTDSFDPNNQEHQKIKAEIEIGDGLPDIRLTRQCLEALEQAGFEVIWEKDLAVDSPVPWYLPLDKNHFSLSSFRLTAIGRFVTKNMVKALEFVGLAPRGSQRVQDFLEKAAEGLVEGGRKEIFTPMYFFLARKPLAESQ
;
A
#
# COMPACT_ATOMS: atom_id res chain seq x y z
N MET A 1 0.82 7.90 -3.65
CA MET A 1 0.23 8.83 -2.66
C MET A 1 -0.84 9.65 -3.34
N THR A 2 -1.94 9.97 -2.65
CA THR A 2 -3.03 10.82 -3.16
C THR A 2 -2.79 12.29 -2.84
N ASP A 3 -3.70 13.18 -3.24
CA ASP A 3 -3.63 14.61 -2.92
C ASP A 3 -3.88 14.92 -1.43
N SER A 4 -4.47 14.00 -0.67
CA SER A 4 -4.64 14.15 0.79
C SER A 4 -3.33 13.97 1.56
N PHE A 5 -2.29 13.45 0.91
CA PHE A 5 -0.97 13.30 1.53
C PHE A 5 -0.30 14.67 1.75
N ASP A 6 0.19 14.89 2.96
CA ASP A 6 0.92 16.10 3.34
C ASP A 6 2.36 15.72 3.69
N PRO A 7 3.36 16.16 2.91
CA PRO A 7 4.77 15.82 3.16
C PRO A 7 5.32 16.44 4.45
N ASN A 8 4.69 17.47 5.02
CA ASN A 8 5.12 18.07 6.28
C ASN A 8 4.49 17.40 7.51
N ASN A 9 3.48 16.56 7.30
CA ASN A 9 2.85 15.79 8.37
C ASN A 9 3.68 14.54 8.68
N GLN A 10 4.23 14.48 9.90
CA GLN A 10 5.07 13.36 10.36
C GLN A 10 4.33 12.03 10.37
N GLU A 11 3.02 12.02 10.65
CA GLU A 11 2.22 10.81 10.62
C GLU A 11 2.07 10.28 9.19
N HIS A 12 1.79 11.16 8.23
CA HIS A 12 1.70 10.81 6.82
C HIS A 12 3.04 10.25 6.30
N GLN A 13 4.15 10.90 6.64
CA GLN A 13 5.50 10.42 6.29
C GLN A 13 5.80 9.05 6.88
N LYS A 14 5.42 8.81 8.14
CA LYS A 14 5.58 7.51 8.79
C LYS A 14 4.79 6.42 8.07
N ILE A 15 3.51 6.68 7.76
CA ILE A 15 2.65 5.72 7.05
C ILE A 15 3.25 5.38 5.69
N LYS A 16 3.68 6.39 4.92
CA LYS A 16 4.35 6.20 3.62
C LYS A 16 5.60 5.33 3.76
N ALA A 17 6.46 5.61 4.74
CA ALA A 17 7.68 4.84 4.97
C ALA A 17 7.40 3.38 5.38
N GLU A 18 6.34 3.13 6.14
CA GLU A 18 5.92 1.77 6.52
C GLU A 18 5.44 0.96 5.31
N ILE A 19 4.70 1.59 4.39
CA ILE A 19 4.30 0.98 3.11
C ILE A 19 5.55 0.71 2.25
N GLU A 20 6.44 1.70 2.09
CA GLU A 20 7.64 1.58 1.26
C GLU A 20 8.57 0.46 1.70
N ILE A 21 8.89 0.39 2.98
CA ILE A 21 9.74 -0.67 3.54
C ILE A 21 9.05 -2.03 3.44
N GLY A 22 7.76 -2.07 3.74
CA GLY A 22 6.99 -3.30 3.82
C GLY A 22 6.77 -3.99 2.48
N ASP A 23 6.49 -3.19 1.45
CA ASP A 23 6.20 -3.65 0.09
C ASP A 23 7.45 -3.64 -0.80
N GLY A 24 8.60 -3.19 -0.28
CA GLY A 24 9.87 -3.12 -1.00
C GLY A 24 9.87 -2.08 -2.13
N LEU A 25 9.16 -0.98 -1.93
CA LEU A 25 8.98 0.07 -2.92
C LEU A 25 10.05 1.16 -2.78
N PRO A 26 10.45 1.80 -3.89
CA PRO A 26 11.12 3.10 -3.82
C PRO A 26 10.13 4.17 -3.31
N ASP A 27 10.61 5.41 -3.18
CA ASP A 27 9.79 6.57 -2.85
C ASP A 27 8.48 6.62 -3.67
N ILE A 28 7.34 6.48 -3.00
CA ILE A 28 6.02 6.44 -3.63
C ILE A 28 5.63 7.85 -4.05
N ARG A 29 5.40 8.02 -5.35
CA ARG A 29 5.02 9.31 -5.94
C ARG A 29 3.56 9.67 -5.70
N LEU A 30 3.26 10.97 -5.81
CA LEU A 30 1.89 11.47 -5.85
C LEU A 30 1.24 11.11 -7.20
N THR A 31 -0.07 10.90 -7.20
CA THR A 31 -0.86 10.67 -8.42
C THR A 31 -0.63 11.75 -9.47
N ARG A 32 -0.61 13.03 -9.08
CA ARG A 32 -0.27 14.16 -9.97
C ARG A 32 1.11 14.05 -10.61
N GLN A 33 2.10 13.51 -9.89
CA GLN A 33 3.44 13.31 -10.45
C GLN A 33 3.46 12.19 -11.49
N CYS A 34 2.57 11.19 -11.35
CA CYS A 34 2.38 10.18 -12.39
C CYS A 34 1.80 10.81 -13.67
N LEU A 35 0.85 11.73 -13.54
CA LEU A 35 0.28 12.47 -14.68
C LEU A 35 1.31 13.39 -15.34
N GLU A 36 2.03 14.18 -14.56
CA GLU A 36 3.12 15.03 -15.05
C GLU A 36 4.18 14.21 -15.82
N ALA A 37 4.49 12.99 -15.34
CA ALA A 37 5.43 12.10 -16.02
C ALA A 37 4.90 11.58 -17.37
N LEU A 38 3.59 11.32 -17.49
CA LEU A 38 2.96 10.94 -18.76
C LEU A 38 3.05 12.08 -19.78
N GLU A 39 2.73 13.30 -19.36
CA GLU A 39 2.82 14.49 -20.21
C GLU A 39 4.25 14.75 -20.68
N GLN A 40 5.23 14.66 -19.76
CA GLN A 40 6.65 14.81 -20.09
C GLN A 40 7.16 13.72 -21.03
N ALA A 41 6.58 12.51 -20.96
CA ALA A 41 6.86 11.43 -21.90
C ALA A 41 6.18 11.61 -23.27
N GLY A 42 5.42 12.70 -23.46
CA GLY A 42 4.73 13.03 -24.71
C GLY A 42 3.38 12.34 -24.89
N PHE A 43 2.77 11.85 -23.80
CA PHE A 43 1.40 11.34 -23.82
C PHE A 43 0.40 12.44 -23.48
N GLU A 44 -0.79 12.34 -24.06
CA GLU A 44 -1.97 13.11 -23.69
C GLU A 44 -2.79 12.27 -22.71
N VAL A 45 -3.01 12.78 -21.50
CA VAL A 45 -3.88 12.13 -20.51
C VAL A 45 -5.34 12.37 -20.93
N ILE A 46 -6.08 11.28 -21.21
CA ILE A 46 -7.49 11.32 -21.61
C ILE A 46 -8.39 11.30 -20.38
N TRP A 47 -8.06 10.44 -19.42
CA TRP A 47 -8.88 10.23 -18.23
C TRP A 47 -8.01 9.69 -17.10
N GLU A 48 -8.32 10.08 -15.88
CA GLU A 48 -7.67 9.58 -14.67
C GLU A 48 -8.68 9.54 -13.53
N LYS A 49 -8.51 8.58 -12.63
CA LYS A 49 -9.35 8.46 -11.45
C LYS A 49 -8.71 7.57 -10.39
N ASP A 50 -8.84 7.97 -9.14
CA ASP A 50 -8.71 7.04 -8.03
C ASP A 50 -9.98 6.18 -7.90
N LEU A 51 -9.89 4.93 -8.33
CA LEU A 51 -11.02 3.98 -8.28
C LEU A 51 -11.33 3.51 -6.85
N ALA A 52 -10.43 3.76 -5.88
CA ALA A 52 -10.68 3.45 -4.47
C ALA A 52 -11.85 4.22 -3.90
N VAL A 53 -12.05 5.47 -4.37
CA VAL A 53 -13.11 6.37 -3.88
C VAL A 53 -14.50 5.87 -4.26
N ASP A 54 -14.65 5.23 -5.43
CA ASP A 54 -15.94 4.71 -5.90
C ASP A 54 -16.29 3.35 -5.30
N SER A 55 -15.35 2.70 -4.62
CA SER A 55 -15.56 1.35 -4.12
C SER A 55 -16.62 1.35 -3.02
N PRO A 56 -17.68 0.51 -3.10
CA PRO A 56 -18.69 0.41 -2.06
C PRO A 56 -18.15 -0.18 -0.75
N VAL A 57 -16.94 -0.74 -0.79
CA VAL A 57 -16.25 -1.35 0.34
C VAL A 57 -14.83 -0.80 0.40
N PRO A 58 -14.31 -0.42 1.57
CA PRO A 58 -12.93 0.03 1.69
C PRO A 58 -11.96 -1.06 1.22
N TRP A 59 -11.03 -0.72 0.32
CA TRP A 59 -10.08 -1.68 -0.24
C TRP A 59 -9.16 -2.31 0.81
N TYR A 60 -8.94 -1.60 1.93
CA TYR A 60 -8.12 -2.07 3.06
C TYR A 60 -8.87 -3.01 4.00
N LEU A 61 -10.17 -3.26 3.79
CA LEU A 61 -10.98 -4.12 4.64
C LEU A 61 -10.36 -5.51 4.87
N PRO A 62 -9.76 -6.20 3.86
CA PRO A 62 -9.11 -7.49 4.07
C PRO A 62 -7.86 -7.43 4.95
N LEU A 63 -7.32 -6.24 5.25
CA LEU A 63 -6.17 -6.03 6.13
C LEU A 63 -6.58 -5.46 7.50
N ASP A 64 -7.83 -5.00 7.62
CA ASP A 64 -8.36 -4.37 8.82
C ASP A 64 -8.48 -5.39 9.97
N LYS A 65 -7.87 -5.03 11.11
CA LYS A 65 -7.86 -5.84 12.34
C LYS A 65 -9.24 -5.90 13.02
N ASN A 66 -10.12 -4.95 12.74
CA ASN A 66 -11.42 -4.80 13.41
C ASN A 66 -12.53 -5.65 12.79
N HIS A 67 -12.30 -6.26 11.63
CA HIS A 67 -13.27 -7.13 10.98
C HIS A 67 -13.03 -8.60 11.37
N PHE A 68 -13.89 -9.15 12.24
CA PHE A 68 -13.71 -10.51 12.76
C PHE A 68 -14.40 -11.55 11.88
N SER A 69 -13.61 -12.46 11.33
CA SER A 69 -14.05 -13.72 10.73
C SER A 69 -12.99 -14.80 11.00
N LEU A 70 -13.34 -16.09 10.82
CA LEU A 70 -12.36 -17.18 10.98
C LEU A 70 -11.17 -17.04 10.00
N SER A 71 -11.39 -16.49 8.81
CA SER A 71 -10.33 -16.17 7.86
C SER A 71 -9.52 -14.93 8.26
N SER A 72 -10.11 -13.99 8.99
CA SER A 72 -9.46 -12.77 9.50
C SER A 72 -8.69 -12.99 10.81
N PHE A 73 -8.77 -14.17 11.46
CA PHE A 73 -8.14 -14.41 12.76
C PHE A 73 -6.66 -14.02 12.76
N ARG A 74 -5.90 -14.41 11.73
CA ARG A 74 -4.46 -14.10 11.58
C ARG A 74 -4.14 -12.61 11.55
N LEU A 75 -5.12 -11.76 11.25
CA LEU A 75 -4.97 -10.31 11.18
C LEU A 75 -5.36 -9.61 12.49
N THR A 76 -6.10 -10.29 13.37
CA THR A 76 -6.43 -9.77 14.70
C THR A 76 -5.17 -9.64 15.56
N ALA A 77 -5.21 -8.80 16.60
CA ALA A 77 -4.09 -8.64 17.53
C ALA A 77 -3.67 -9.97 18.17
N ILE A 78 -4.64 -10.81 18.54
CA ILE A 78 -4.39 -12.14 19.13
C ILE A 78 -3.77 -13.07 18.08
N GLY A 79 -4.34 -13.12 16.87
CA GLY A 79 -3.80 -13.96 15.80
C GLY A 79 -2.39 -13.57 15.41
N ARG A 80 -2.09 -12.27 15.30
CA ARG A 80 -0.73 -11.74 15.06
C ARG A 80 0.23 -12.13 16.17
N PHE A 81 -0.19 -12.03 17.42
CA PHE A 81 0.62 -12.48 18.54
C PHE A 81 0.93 -13.99 18.45
N VAL A 82 -0.07 -14.81 18.16
CA VAL A 82 0.11 -16.26 18.02
C VAL A 82 1.03 -16.60 16.84
N THR A 83 0.78 -16.03 15.65
CA THR A 83 1.58 -16.29 14.45
C THR A 83 3.02 -15.83 14.62
N LYS A 84 3.25 -14.65 15.23
CA LYS A 84 4.60 -14.14 15.53
C LYS A 84 5.38 -15.07 16.44
N ASN A 85 4.77 -15.53 17.53
CA ASN A 85 5.43 -16.47 18.45
C ASN A 85 5.67 -17.84 17.79
N MET A 86 4.72 -18.31 16.97
CA MET A 86 4.88 -19.54 16.20
C MET A 86 6.04 -19.46 15.21
N VAL A 87 6.13 -18.38 14.41
CA VAL A 87 7.24 -18.16 13.47
C VAL A 87 8.58 -18.09 14.20
N LYS A 88 8.62 -17.39 15.34
CA LYS A 88 9.82 -17.33 16.19
C LYS A 88 10.24 -18.71 16.70
N ALA A 89 9.29 -19.53 17.14
CA ALA A 89 9.57 -20.89 17.59
C ALA A 89 10.07 -21.78 16.45
N LEU A 90 9.43 -21.71 15.28
CA LEU A 90 9.83 -22.46 14.08
C LEU A 90 11.23 -22.06 13.59
N GLU A 91 11.58 -20.78 13.65
CA GLU A 91 12.93 -20.30 13.33
C GLU A 91 13.95 -20.79 14.35
N PHE A 92 13.61 -20.76 15.64
CA PHE A 92 14.49 -21.23 16.72
C PHE A 92 14.83 -22.72 16.60
N VAL A 93 13.86 -23.57 16.27
CA VAL A 93 14.08 -25.01 16.07
C VAL A 93 14.66 -25.36 14.69
N GLY A 94 14.86 -24.37 13.81
CA GLY A 94 15.45 -24.53 12.48
C GLY A 94 14.50 -25.05 11.40
N LEU A 95 13.19 -25.10 11.66
CA LEU A 95 12.17 -25.45 10.66
C LEU A 95 11.88 -24.27 9.73
N ALA A 96 11.85 -23.04 10.26
CA ALA A 96 11.76 -21.83 9.45
C ALA A 96 13.16 -21.26 9.16
N PRO A 97 13.38 -20.70 7.95
CA PRO A 97 14.65 -20.04 7.62
C PRO A 97 15.02 -18.91 8.58
N ARG A 98 16.33 -18.67 8.75
CA ARG A 98 16.81 -17.51 9.51
C ARG A 98 16.31 -16.21 8.89
N GLY A 99 15.75 -15.33 9.73
CA GLY A 99 15.14 -14.09 9.32
C GLY A 99 13.63 -14.16 9.09
N SER A 100 12.99 -15.34 9.18
CA SER A 100 11.53 -15.44 9.04
C SER A 100 10.76 -14.53 10.01
N GLN A 101 11.21 -14.40 11.25
CA GLN A 101 10.60 -13.46 12.21
C GLN A 101 10.75 -12.00 11.75
N ARG A 102 11.93 -11.62 11.22
CA ARG A 102 12.15 -10.27 10.68
C ARG A 102 11.26 -10.00 9.47
N VAL A 103 11.04 -11.02 8.64
CA VAL A 103 10.14 -10.94 7.49
C VAL A 103 8.71 -10.69 7.94
N GLN A 104 8.23 -11.49 8.89
CA GLN A 104 6.90 -11.32 9.49
C GLN A 104 6.72 -9.92 10.07
N ASP A 105 7.72 -9.41 10.82
CA ASP A 105 7.64 -8.11 11.48
C ASP A 105 7.56 -6.94 10.47
N PHE A 106 8.26 -7.01 9.33
CA PHE A 106 8.14 -5.94 8.32
C PHE A 106 6.82 -6.03 7.54
N LEU A 107 6.34 -7.23 7.20
CA LEU A 107 5.06 -7.41 6.50
C LEU A 107 3.88 -6.93 7.36
N GLU A 108 3.97 -7.12 8.67
CA GLU A 108 2.95 -6.63 9.60
C GLU A 108 2.89 -5.10 9.63
N LYS A 109 4.05 -4.43 9.60
CA LYS A 109 4.12 -2.96 9.48
C LYS A 109 3.57 -2.46 8.14
N ALA A 110 3.86 -3.17 7.05
CA ALA A 110 3.28 -2.87 5.73
C ALA A 110 1.75 -2.86 5.80
N ALA A 111 1.17 -3.92 6.37
CA ALA A 111 -0.27 -4.06 6.50
C ALA A 111 -0.89 -2.94 7.36
N GLU A 112 -0.20 -2.51 8.42
CA GLU A 112 -0.63 -1.35 9.23
C GLU A 112 -0.57 -0.05 8.44
N GLY A 113 0.54 0.22 7.75
CA GLY A 113 0.70 1.38 6.89
C GLY A 113 -0.36 1.44 5.79
N LEU A 114 -0.66 0.32 5.14
CA LEU A 114 -1.71 0.22 4.11
C LEU A 114 -3.10 0.55 4.67
N VAL A 115 -3.47 -0.02 5.83
CA VAL A 115 -4.77 0.24 6.46
C VAL A 115 -4.90 1.71 6.87
N GLU A 116 -3.89 2.27 7.54
CA GLU A 116 -3.93 3.67 7.96
C GLU A 116 -3.86 4.64 6.77
N GLY A 117 -3.08 4.30 5.74
CA GLY A 117 -2.98 5.05 4.50
C GLY A 117 -4.30 5.09 3.74
N GLY A 118 -5.02 3.97 3.71
CA GLY A 118 -6.36 3.89 3.15
C GLY A 118 -7.41 4.64 3.97
N ARG A 119 -7.41 4.49 5.30
CA ARG A 119 -8.36 5.18 6.21
C ARG A 119 -8.24 6.69 6.17
N LYS A 120 -7.01 7.20 6.05
CA LYS A 120 -6.74 8.65 5.92
C LYS A 120 -6.83 9.13 4.47
N GLU A 121 -7.12 8.24 3.53
CA GLU A 121 -7.20 8.51 2.10
C GLU A 121 -5.92 9.13 1.53
N ILE A 122 -4.75 8.90 2.14
CA ILE A 122 -3.45 9.42 1.71
C ILE A 122 -2.72 8.48 0.75
N PHE A 123 -3.17 7.22 0.69
CA PHE A 123 -2.65 6.19 -0.19
C PHE A 123 -3.79 5.49 -0.92
N THR A 124 -3.58 5.26 -2.22
CA THR A 124 -4.47 4.44 -3.05
C THR A 124 -3.65 3.40 -3.82
N PRO A 125 -4.07 2.13 -3.80
CA PRO A 125 -3.52 1.10 -4.68
C PRO A 125 -4.28 1.02 -6.03
N MET A 126 -5.33 1.83 -6.24
CA MET A 126 -6.25 1.71 -7.37
C MET A 126 -6.32 3.00 -8.19
N TYR A 127 -5.18 3.69 -8.32
CA TYR A 127 -5.07 4.84 -9.23
C TYR A 127 -5.03 4.37 -10.68
N PHE A 128 -6.01 4.80 -11.47
CA PHE A 128 -6.15 4.46 -12.88
C PHE A 128 -5.94 5.70 -13.75
N PHE A 129 -5.26 5.53 -14.88
CA PHE A 129 -5.21 6.55 -15.93
C PHE A 129 -5.27 5.91 -17.32
N LEU A 130 -5.87 6.64 -18.26
CA LEU A 130 -5.89 6.38 -19.68
C LEU A 130 -5.15 7.51 -20.38
N ALA A 131 -4.10 7.16 -21.12
CA ALA A 131 -3.31 8.12 -21.87
C ALA A 131 -3.16 7.65 -23.32
N ARG A 132 -3.04 8.62 -24.24
CA ARG A 132 -2.88 8.40 -25.67
C ARG A 132 -1.58 9.02 -26.14
N LYS A 133 -0.88 8.30 -27.01
CA LYS A 133 0.21 8.89 -27.79
C LYS A 133 -0.41 9.78 -28.89
N PRO A 134 -0.07 11.08 -28.96
CA PRO A 134 -0.57 11.96 -30.02
C PRO A 134 -0.23 11.38 -31.40
N LEU A 135 -1.16 11.47 -32.34
CA LEU A 135 -0.87 11.20 -33.75
C LEU A 135 0.06 12.32 -34.24
N ALA A 136 1.11 11.96 -34.97
CA ALA A 136 1.87 12.97 -35.70
C ALA A 136 0.90 13.67 -36.65
N GLU A 137 0.83 15.01 -36.61
CA GLU A 137 0.14 15.74 -37.66
C GLU A 137 0.80 15.34 -38.97
N SER A 138 0.05 14.65 -39.83
CA SER A 138 0.45 14.43 -41.21
C SER A 138 0.42 15.80 -41.89
N GLN A 139 1.58 16.46 -41.93
CA GLN A 139 1.81 17.63 -42.77
C GLN A 139 1.70 17.28 -44.25
#